data_AF-A0A485AC26-F1
#
_entry.id   AF-A0A485AC26-F1
#
_cell.length_a   1.000
_cell.length_b   1.000
_cell.length_c   1.000
_cell.angle_alpha   90.00
_cell.angle_beta   90.00
_cell.angle_gamma   90.00
#
_symmetry.space_group_name_H-M   'P 1'
#
loop_
_entity.id
_entity.type
_entity.pdbx_description
1 polymer ?
#
loop_
_entity_poly.entity_id
_entity_poly.type
_entity_poly.pdbx_seq_one_letter_code
_entity_poly.pdbx_strand_id
1 'polypeptide(L)'
;MYNITRDGCMMLVMGFTGKTAAAVKECYINAFNWMAEQLSRRLAMGEEMQHRYAIKETRSKLKGTIGSRLMNERKKEKRVLAVEHEHIMQVTQPDLLSL
;
A
#
# COMPACT_ATOMS: atom_id res chain seq x y z
N MET A 1 -10.33 15.45 -31.11
CA MET A 1 -9.24 15.34 -30.10
C MET A 1 -8.90 13.87 -29.95
N TYR A 2 -7.63 13.48 -29.98
CA TYR A 2 -7.21 12.08 -29.82
C TYR A 2 -6.65 11.85 -28.41
N ASN A 3 -6.98 10.70 -27.80
CA ASN A 3 -6.49 10.32 -26.46
C ASN A 3 -5.58 9.10 -26.57
N ILE A 4 -4.37 9.19 -26.01
CA ILE A 4 -3.38 8.10 -26.01
C ILE A 4 -3.24 7.58 -24.58
N THR A 5 -3.24 6.26 -24.41
CA THR A 5 -3.02 5.63 -23.10
C THR A 5 -1.54 5.68 -22.72
N ARG A 6 -1.23 5.53 -21.43
CA ARG A 6 0.16 5.46 -20.95
C ARG A 6 0.99 4.43 -21.73
N ASP A 7 0.42 3.25 -21.99
CA ASP A 7 1.11 2.14 -22.66
C ASP A 7 1.37 2.47 -24.14
N GLY A 8 0.41 3.11 -24.82
CA GLY A 8 0.59 3.60 -26.18
C GLY A 8 1.63 4.72 -26.27
N CYS A 9 1.68 5.61 -25.27
CA CYS A 9 2.73 6.62 -25.17
C CYS A 9 4.11 5.98 -24.97
N MET A 10 4.21 5.00 -24.07
CA MET A 10 5.44 4.26 -23.78
C MET A 10 6.01 3.59 -25.04
N MET A 11 5.14 2.99 -25.85
CA MET A 11 5.51 2.40 -27.13
C MET A 11 6.15 3.42 -28.09
N LEU A 12 5.64 4.66 -28.10
CA LEU A 12 6.07 5.74 -29.00
C LEU A 12 7.37 6.43 -28.56
N VAL A 13 7.52 6.72 -27.26
CA VAL A 13 8.68 7.48 -26.74
C VAL A 13 9.98 6.68 -26.68
N MET A 14 9.89 5.35 -26.66
CA MET A 14 11.06 4.46 -26.66
C MET A 14 11.77 4.52 -28.02
N GLY A 15 13.02 5.01 -28.04
CA GLY A 15 13.80 5.35 -29.25
C GLY A 15 14.29 4.19 -30.14
N PHE A 16 13.76 2.98 -29.99
CA PHE A 16 14.14 1.80 -30.78
C PHE A 16 12.96 1.29 -31.62
N THR A 17 13.22 0.87 -32.86
CA THR A 17 12.20 0.47 -33.86
C THR A 17 12.47 -0.93 -34.41
N GLY A 18 11.46 -1.56 -35.01
CA GLY A 18 11.54 -2.93 -35.57
C GLY A 18 10.80 -3.98 -34.74
N LYS A 19 10.71 -5.22 -35.27
CA LYS A 19 9.92 -6.32 -34.67
C LYS A 19 10.46 -6.75 -33.30
N THR A 20 11.77 -6.94 -33.18
CA THR A 20 12.42 -7.31 -31.91
C THR A 20 12.26 -6.21 -30.87
N ALA A 21 12.42 -4.95 -31.29
CA ALA A 21 12.19 -3.79 -30.45
C ALA A 21 10.75 -3.79 -29.90
N ALA A 22 9.75 -4.00 -30.76
CA ALA A 22 8.34 -4.04 -30.34
C ALA A 22 8.08 -5.09 -29.25
N ALA A 23 8.61 -6.31 -29.41
CA ALA A 23 8.47 -7.36 -28.41
C ALA A 23 9.07 -6.96 -27.04
N VAL A 24 10.25 -6.33 -27.05
CA VAL A 24 10.87 -5.81 -25.80
C VAL A 24 10.01 -4.73 -25.16
N LYS A 25 9.43 -3.82 -25.95
CA LYS A 25 8.54 -2.77 -25.45
C LYS A 25 7.28 -3.35 -24.80
N GLU A 26 6.67 -4.34 -25.43
CA GLU A 26 5.51 -5.05 -24.87
C GLU A 26 5.85 -5.74 -23.55
N CYS A 27 6.98 -6.46 -23.48
CA CYS A 27 7.45 -7.08 -22.24
C CYS A 27 7.70 -6.06 -21.13
N TYR A 28 8.32 -4.92 -21.47
CA TYR A 28 8.56 -3.83 -20.52
C TYR A 28 7.25 -3.26 -19.99
N ILE A 29 6.31 -2.90 -20.87
CA ILE A 29 5.00 -2.38 -20.49
C ILE A 29 4.27 -3.37 -19.58
N ASN A 30 4.28 -4.66 -19.92
CA ASN A 30 3.65 -5.70 -19.12
C ASN A 30 4.26 -5.83 -17.72
N ALA A 31 5.59 -5.79 -17.61
CA ALA A 31 6.27 -5.82 -16.32
C ALA A 31 5.88 -4.62 -15.44
N PHE A 32 5.81 -3.43 -16.01
CA PHE A 32 5.39 -2.22 -15.29
C PHE A 32 3.90 -2.25 -14.91
N ASN A 33 3.05 -2.78 -15.76
CA ASN A 33 1.63 -2.96 -15.47
C ASN A 33 1.43 -3.89 -14.28
N TRP A 34 2.14 -5.02 -14.28
CA TRP A 34 2.14 -5.94 -13.17
C TRP A 34 2.61 -5.27 -11.87
N MET A 35 3.73 -4.53 -11.90
CA MET A 35 4.21 -3.81 -10.71
C MET A 35 3.19 -2.79 -10.20
N ALA A 36 2.58 -2.01 -11.09
CA ALA A 36 1.57 -1.01 -10.72
C ALA A 36 0.34 -1.67 -10.05
N GLU A 37 -0.08 -2.82 -10.56
CA GLU A 37 -1.17 -3.60 -9.97
C GLU A 37 -0.81 -4.10 -8.56
N GLN A 38 0.40 -4.64 -8.38
CA GLN A 38 0.87 -5.09 -7.06
C GLN A 38 0.89 -3.94 -6.05
N LEU A 39 1.37 -2.76 -6.44
CA LEU A 39 1.38 -1.58 -5.58
C LEU A 39 -0.04 -1.11 -5.24
N SER A 40 -0.95 -1.08 -6.22
CA SER A 40 -2.36 -0.71 -6.01
C SER A 40 -3.06 -1.65 -5.03
N ARG A 41 -2.86 -2.96 -5.17
CA ARG A 41 -3.40 -3.96 -4.24
C ARG A 41 -2.88 -3.74 -2.81
N ARG A 42 -1.59 -3.49 -2.65
CA ARG A 42 -0.99 -3.23 -1.33
C ARG A 42 -1.52 -1.96 -0.69
N LEU A 43 -1.66 -0.88 -1.45
CA LEU A 43 -2.23 0.38 -0.97
C LEU A 43 -3.65 0.17 -0.46
N ALA A 44 -4.50 -0.50 -1.25
CA ALA A 44 -5.89 -0.80 -0.85
C ALA A 44 -5.95 -1.62 0.45
N MET A 45 -5.10 -2.65 0.57
CA MET A 45 -5.00 -3.46 1.80
C MET A 45 -4.53 -2.62 2.99
N GLY A 46 -3.51 -1.78 2.78
CA GLY A 46 -2.98 -0.87 3.81
C GLY A 46 -4.03 0.12 4.32
N GLU A 47 -4.78 0.74 3.41
CA GLU A 47 -5.88 1.67 3.75
C GLU A 47 -6.96 0.98 4.60
N GLU A 48 -7.38 -0.24 4.23
CA GLU A 48 -8.38 -0.99 5.01
C GLU A 48 -7.87 -1.29 6.43
N MET A 49 -6.62 -1.74 6.56
CA MET A 49 -6.04 -2.04 7.86
C MET A 49 -5.88 -0.78 8.73
N GLN A 50 -5.41 0.33 8.14
CA GLN A 50 -5.29 1.62 8.83
C GLN A 50 -6.65 2.12 9.34
N HIS A 51 -7.68 2.03 8.50
CA HIS A 51 -9.04 2.41 8.89
C HIS A 51 -9.54 1.59 10.08
N ARG A 52 -9.38 0.27 10.03
CA ARG A 52 -9.78 -0.63 11.12
C ARG A 52 -8.99 -0.37 12.40
N TYR A 53 -7.70 -0.08 12.28
CA TYR A 53 -6.86 0.31 13.42
C TYR A 53 -7.36 1.61 14.06
N ALA A 54 -7.66 2.65 13.28
CA ALA A 54 -8.13 3.94 13.79
C ALA A 54 -9.42 3.79 14.63
N ILE A 55 -10.35 2.93 14.21
CA ILE A 55 -11.57 2.63 14.97
C ILE A 55 -11.23 1.96 16.31
N LYS A 56 -10.37 0.92 16.30
CA LYS A 56 -9.93 0.22 17.51
C LYS A 56 -9.21 1.15 18.49
N GLU A 57 -8.32 1.99 17.97
CA GLU A 57 -7.55 2.94 18.77
C GLU A 57 -8.47 3.99 19.42
N THR A 58 -9.43 4.53 18.67
CA THR A 58 -10.43 5.48 19.18
C THR A 58 -11.23 4.86 20.32
N ARG A 59 -11.71 3.62 20.16
CA ARG A 59 -12.41 2.89 21.22
C ARG A 59 -11.52 2.66 22.45
N SER A 60 -10.26 2.27 22.25
CA SER A 60 -9.31 2.09 23.35
C SER A 60 -9.00 3.42 24.05
N LYS A 61 -8.99 4.55 23.34
CA LYS A 61 -8.81 5.91 23.92
C LYS A 61 -9.95 6.26 24.87
N LEU A 62 -11.19 5.98 24.50
CA LEU A 62 -12.36 6.22 25.35
C LEU A 62 -12.29 5.48 26.71
N LYS A 63 -11.69 4.29 26.75
CA LYS A 63 -11.48 3.53 28.00
C LYS A 63 -10.61 4.26 29.03
N GLY A 64 -9.73 5.16 28.59
CA GLY A 64 -8.89 5.97 29.49
C GLY A 64 -9.65 7.02 30.27
N THR A 65 -10.85 7.38 29.82
CA THR A 65 -11.71 8.40 30.46
C THR A 65 -12.63 7.77 31.52
N ILE A 66 -12.84 6.45 31.49
CA ILE A 66 -13.87 5.77 32.27
C ILE A 66 -13.23 4.93 33.40
N GLY A 67 -12.73 5.60 34.43
CA GLY A 67 -12.33 4.97 35.69
C GLY A 67 -11.15 3.97 35.64
N SER A 68 -10.69 3.54 36.81
CA SER A 68 -9.43 2.78 36.97
C SER A 68 -9.44 1.39 36.31
N ARG A 69 -10.59 0.71 36.27
CA ARG A 69 -10.72 -0.64 35.69
C ARG A 69 -10.44 -0.64 34.18
N LEU A 70 -11.03 0.31 33.45
CA LEU A 70 -10.85 0.40 31.99
C LEU A 70 -9.48 0.96 31.61
N MET A 71 -8.82 1.72 32.49
CA MET A 71 -7.41 2.13 32.31
C MET A 71 -6.45 0.93 32.31
N ASN A 72 -6.67 -0.06 33.18
CA ASN A 72 -5.85 -1.28 33.21
C ASN A 72 -6.06 -2.15 31.96
N GLU A 73 -7.29 -2.24 31.46
CA GLU A 73 -7.59 -2.91 30.17
C GLU A 73 -6.89 -2.20 29.00
N ARG A 74 -6.97 -0.87 28.93
CA ARG A 74 -6.28 -0.06 27.92
C ARG A 74 -4.76 -0.29 27.92
N LYS A 75 -4.14 -0.45 29.11
CA LYS A 75 -2.69 -0.72 29.20
C LYS A 75 -2.29 -2.04 28.52
N LYS A 76 -3.16 -3.06 28.57
CA LYS A 76 -2.95 -4.33 27.87
C LYS A 76 -3.20 -4.17 26.36
N GLU A 77 -4.30 -3.52 25.99
CA GLU A 77 -4.68 -3.27 24.59
C GLU A 77 -3.63 -2.45 23.83
N LYS A 78 -3.04 -1.44 24.47
CA LYS A 78 -2.03 -0.58 23.83
C LYS A 78 -0.83 -1.37 23.31
N ARG A 79 -0.41 -2.43 24.01
CA ARG A 79 0.69 -3.29 23.56
C ARG A 79 0.31 -4.05 22.29
N VAL A 80 -0.90 -4.60 22.25
CA VAL A 80 -1.40 -5.34 21.08
C VAL A 80 -1.59 -4.40 19.89
N LEU A 81 -2.17 -3.22 20.12
CA LEU A 81 -2.35 -2.19 19.10
C LEU A 81 -1.03 -1.68 18.54
N ALA A 82 0.03 -1.57 19.35
CA ALA A 82 1.34 -1.17 18.86
C ALA A 82 1.92 -2.19 17.86
N VAL A 83 1.81 -3.49 18.16
CA VAL A 83 2.25 -4.56 17.24
C VAL A 83 1.40 -4.58 15.97
N GLU A 84 0.07 -4.42 16.10
CA GLU A 84 -0.83 -4.32 14.94
C GLU A 84 -0.46 -3.11 14.06
N HIS A 85 -0.19 -1.95 14.67
CA HIS A 85 0.21 -0.75 13.95
C HIS A 85 1.55 -0.92 13.21
N GLU A 86 2.54 -1.55 13.84
CA GLU A 86 3.82 -1.86 13.19
C GLU A 86 3.63 -2.75 11.96
N HIS A 87 2.81 -3.80 12.06
CA HIS A 87 2.48 -4.66 10.93
C HIS A 87 1.79 -3.88 9.80
N ILE A 88 0.84 -3.00 10.13
CA ILE A 88 0.16 -2.15 9.14
C ILE A 88 1.17 -1.26 8.41
N MET A 89 2.11 -0.66 9.13
CA MET A 89 3.14 0.19 8.53
C MET A 89 4.04 -0.61 7.57
N GLN A 90 4.42 -1.84 7.92
CA GLN A 90 5.21 -2.71 7.03
C GLN A 90 4.45 -3.10 5.75
N VAL A 91 3.12 -3.31 5.84
CA VAL A 91 2.29 -3.66 4.69
C VAL A 91 2.07 -2.45 3.77
N THR A 92 1.80 -1.28 4.34
CA THR A 92 1.54 -0.06 3.57
C THR A 92 2.80 0.55 2.97
N GLN A 93 3.92 0.51 3.71
CA GLN A 93 5.19 1.07 3.28
C GLN A 93 6.26 -0.04 3.28
N PRO A 94 6.24 -0.92 2.27
CA PRO A 94 7.29 -1.92 2.14
C PRO A 94 8.62 -1.22 1.87
N ASP A 95 9.68 -1.73 2.51
CA ASP A 95 11.03 -1.29 2.20
C ASP A 95 11.34 -1.66 0.74
N LEU A 96 11.46 -0.65 -0.12
CA LEU A 96 11.71 -0.81 -1.55
C LEU A 96 13.20 -1.08 -1.83
N LEU A 97 14.07 -0.87 -0.84
CA LEU A 97 15.52 -1.04 -0.95
C LEU A 97 16.05 -1.66 0.34
N SER A 98 15.95 -2.99 0.46
CA SER A 98 16.77 -3.73 1.42
C SER A 98 18.19 -3.87 0.85
N LEU A 99 18.99 -2.80 0.94
CA LEU A 99 20.42 -2.77 0.61
C LEU A 99 21.27 -2.91 1.88
#